data_AF-A0AAD7Z4Z5-F1
#
_entry.id   AF-A0AAD7Z4Z5-F1
#
_cell.length_a   1.000
_cell.length_b   1.000
_cell.length_c   1.000
_cell.angle_alpha   90.00
_cell.angle_beta   90.00
_cell.angle_gamma   90.00
#
_symmetry.space_group_name_H-M   'P 1'
#
loop_
_entity.id
_entity.type
_entity.pdbx_description
1 polymer ?
#
loop_
_entity_poly.entity_id
_entity_poly.type
_entity_poly.pdbx_seq_one_letter_code
_entity_poly.pdbx_strand_id
1 'polypeptide(L)'
;MRRWPRENALKKKKRRTPLVGVIGPASSSVAIQVQNLLQLFHIPQIGYSTTSKDLSDKNRFSYFLRVVPSDYYQAQVMVDIVRRYNWTYVSAVNTDESQLPTCLLIYKELLSQEFTYISGHDGVRKALDGQLLACSMNK
;
A
#
# COMPACT_ATOMS: atom_id res chain seq x y z
N MET A 1 59.23 -21.93 -24.65
CA MET A 1 57.75 -22.08 -24.63
C MET A 1 57.30 -22.41 -23.21
N ARG A 2 56.72 -21.45 -22.49
CA ARG A 2 56.09 -21.72 -21.18
C ARG A 2 54.66 -22.17 -21.43
N ARG A 3 54.33 -23.39 -20.99
CA ARG A 3 53.02 -24.00 -21.22
C ARG A 3 52.04 -23.49 -20.17
N TRP A 4 50.96 -22.84 -20.61
CA TRP A 4 49.86 -22.37 -19.76
C TRP A 4 49.18 -23.57 -19.08
N PRO A 5 48.90 -23.56 -17.77
CA PRO A 5 48.10 -24.60 -17.13
C PRO A 5 46.68 -24.57 -17.70
N ARG A 6 46.17 -25.72 -18.14
CA ARG A 6 44.79 -25.84 -18.60
C ARG A 6 43.86 -25.46 -17.43
N GLU A 7 42.97 -24.51 -17.68
CA GLU A 7 41.88 -24.16 -16.77
C GLU A 7 40.96 -25.35 -16.61
N ASN A 8 41.28 -26.23 -15.67
CA ASN A 8 40.26 -27.08 -15.06
C ASN A 8 39.47 -26.17 -14.11
N ALA A 9 38.59 -25.36 -14.70
CA ALA A 9 37.60 -24.59 -13.99
C ALA A 9 36.74 -25.57 -13.17
N LEU A 10 37.05 -25.66 -11.88
CA LEU A 10 36.22 -26.37 -10.90
C LEU A 10 34.84 -25.72 -10.94
N LYS A 11 33.89 -26.34 -11.67
CA LYS A 11 32.48 -25.98 -11.62
C LYS A 11 32.01 -26.13 -10.18
N LYS A 12 32.05 -25.04 -9.41
CA LYS A 12 31.55 -25.00 -8.03
C LYS A 12 30.08 -25.44 -8.06
N LYS A 13 29.79 -26.60 -7.47
CA LYS A 13 28.44 -27.14 -7.32
C LYS A 13 27.65 -26.13 -6.48
N LYS A 14 26.73 -25.40 -7.10
CA LYS A 14 25.93 -24.34 -6.45
C LYS A 14 25.09 -25.00 -5.35
N ARG A 15 25.51 -24.84 -4.08
CA ARG A 15 24.73 -25.32 -2.93
C ARG A 15 23.43 -24.52 -2.89
N ARG A 16 22.29 -25.21 -2.75
CA ARG A 16 21.00 -24.55 -2.58
C ARG A 16 21.00 -23.88 -1.21
N THR A 17 20.97 -22.55 -1.20
CA THR A 17 20.78 -21.78 0.01
C THR A 17 19.29 -21.79 0.37
N PRO A 18 18.91 -22.14 1.61
CA PRO A 18 17.52 -22.09 2.02
C PRO A 18 17.01 -20.63 1.97
N LEU A 19 15.77 -20.44 1.50
CA LEU A 19 15.11 -19.13 1.48
C LEU A 19 14.60 -18.82 2.89
N VAL A 20 15.13 -17.76 3.50
CA VAL A 20 14.78 -17.36 4.88
C VAL A 20 13.71 -16.26 4.91
N GLY A 21 13.55 -15.50 3.82
CA GLY A 21 12.56 -14.43 3.74
C GLY A 21 12.58 -13.73 2.39
N VAL A 22 11.53 -12.94 2.12
CA VAL A 22 11.35 -12.18 0.88
C VAL A 22 11.21 -10.69 1.20
N ILE A 23 11.88 -9.83 0.44
CA ILE A 23 11.74 -8.38 0.55
C ILE A 23 10.96 -7.86 -0.66
N GLY A 24 9.99 -6.97 -0.42
CA GLY A 24 9.07 -6.45 -1.43
C GLY A 24 7.73 -7.18 -1.45
N PRO A 25 6.89 -6.98 -2.49
CA PRO A 25 7.01 -6.00 -3.57
C PRO A 25 6.62 -4.57 -3.15
N ALA A 26 6.63 -3.61 -4.09
CA ALA A 26 6.18 -2.24 -3.83
C ALA A 26 4.64 -2.13 -3.75
N SER A 27 3.94 -2.77 -4.68
CA SER A 27 2.48 -2.69 -4.78
C SER A 27 1.81 -3.57 -3.71
N SER A 28 0.86 -3.03 -2.95
CA SER A 28 0.16 -3.80 -1.91
C SER A 28 -0.69 -4.94 -2.47
N SER A 29 -1.29 -4.77 -3.65
CA SER A 29 -2.07 -5.83 -4.31
C SER A 29 -1.22 -7.07 -4.59
N VAL A 30 -0.03 -6.88 -5.15
CA VAL A 30 0.94 -7.95 -5.41
C VAL A 30 1.47 -8.52 -4.09
N ALA A 31 1.71 -7.66 -3.09
CA ALA A 31 2.18 -8.12 -1.79
C ALA A 31 1.18 -9.05 -1.09
N ILE A 32 -0.12 -8.75 -1.17
CA ILE A 32 -1.18 -9.62 -0.65
C ILE A 32 -1.14 -10.99 -1.34
N GLN A 33 -1.01 -11.00 -2.67
CA GLN A 33 -0.98 -12.24 -3.45
C GLN A 33 0.26 -13.10 -3.14
N VAL A 34 1.43 -12.48 -3.04
CA VAL A 34 2.69 -13.15 -2.68
C VAL A 34 2.61 -13.69 -1.25
N GLN A 35 2.10 -12.90 -0.31
CA GLN A 35 1.97 -13.30 1.09
C GLN A 35 1.02 -14.48 1.26
N ASN A 36 -0.07 -14.54 0.49
CA ASN A 36 -1.01 -15.68 0.50
C ASN A 36 -0.32 -17.02 0.23
N LEU A 37 0.73 -17.02 -0.59
CA LEU A 37 1.54 -18.20 -0.88
C LEU A 37 2.63 -18.41 0.17
N LEU A 38 3.38 -17.37 0.52
CA LEU A 38 4.53 -17.48 1.43
C LEU A 38 4.14 -17.92 2.85
N GLN A 39 2.94 -17.55 3.31
CA GLN A 39 2.45 -17.93 4.63
C GLN A 39 2.26 -19.45 4.78
N LEU A 40 1.97 -20.18 3.69
CA LEU A 40 1.85 -21.65 3.71
C LEU A 40 3.18 -22.33 4.03
N PHE A 41 4.29 -21.67 3.72
CA PHE A 41 5.65 -22.15 3.97
C PHE A 41 6.30 -21.49 5.18
N HIS A 42 5.55 -20.68 5.94
CA HIS A 42 6.05 -19.91 7.08
C HIS A 42 7.23 -19.00 6.74
N ILE A 43 7.27 -18.49 5.50
CA ILE A 43 8.34 -17.61 5.03
C ILE A 43 7.93 -16.16 5.29
N PRO A 44 8.70 -15.39 6.07
CA PRO A 44 8.41 -13.98 6.32
C PRO A 44 8.61 -13.13 5.06
N GLN A 45 7.69 -12.19 4.84
CA GLN A 45 7.79 -11.19 3.79
C GLN A 45 7.89 -9.80 4.41
N ILE A 46 8.82 -8.97 3.92
CA ILE A 46 9.03 -7.60 4.38
C ILE A 46 8.74 -6.63 3.24
N GLY A 47 7.61 -5.93 3.30
CA GLY A 47 7.23 -4.89 2.34
C GLY A 47 7.89 -3.55 2.64
N TYR A 48 8.43 -2.90 1.60
CA TYR A 48 9.10 -1.59 1.73
C TYR A 48 8.24 -0.40 1.30
N SER A 49 7.18 -0.61 0.53
CA SER A 49 6.31 0.46 -0.01
C SER A 49 4.82 0.12 0.08
N THR A 50 4.47 -0.86 0.89
CA THR A 50 3.12 -1.44 0.95
C THR A 50 2.34 -0.88 2.13
N THR A 51 1.44 0.06 1.87
CA THR A 51 0.80 0.87 2.92
C THR A 51 -0.64 0.45 3.24
N SER A 52 -1.23 -0.45 2.45
CA SER A 52 -2.62 -0.92 2.63
C SER A 52 -2.91 -1.37 4.06
N LYS A 53 -4.09 -0.99 4.58
CA LYS A 53 -4.58 -1.43 5.89
C LYS A 53 -4.78 -2.95 5.95
N ASP A 54 -5.20 -3.59 4.86
CA ASP A 54 -5.50 -5.04 4.82
C ASP A 54 -4.31 -5.89 5.25
N LEU A 55 -3.09 -5.49 4.85
CA LEU A 55 -1.84 -6.15 5.20
C LEU A 55 -1.47 -6.03 6.70
N SER A 56 -2.19 -5.19 7.45
CA SER A 56 -1.98 -5.04 8.90
C SER A 56 -2.72 -6.12 9.71
N ASP A 57 -3.67 -6.83 9.10
CA ASP A 57 -4.43 -7.89 9.76
C ASP A 57 -3.56 -9.14 9.94
N LYS A 58 -3.10 -9.36 11.18
CA LYS A 58 -2.23 -10.49 11.54
C LYS A 58 -2.95 -11.83 11.61
N ASN A 59 -4.28 -11.84 11.67
CA ASN A 59 -5.05 -13.07 11.56
C ASN A 59 -5.03 -13.60 10.12
N ARG A 60 -4.97 -12.69 9.14
CA ARG A 60 -4.89 -13.03 7.71
C ARG A 60 -3.47 -13.13 7.18
N PHE A 61 -2.54 -12.31 7.68
CA PHE A 61 -1.18 -12.18 7.19
C PHE A 61 -0.15 -12.21 8.33
N SER A 62 -0.02 -13.35 9.02
CA SER A 62 0.83 -13.47 10.21
C SER A 62 2.33 -13.26 9.93
N TYR A 63 2.80 -13.67 8.75
CA TYR A 63 4.20 -13.60 8.34
C TYR A 63 4.58 -12.33 7.55
N PHE A 64 3.68 -11.36 7.45
CA PHE A 64 3.93 -10.12 6.73
C PHE A 64 4.43 -9.02 7.67
N LEU A 65 5.54 -8.38 7.34
CA LEU A 65 6.06 -7.21 8.02
C LEU A 65 6.27 -6.08 7.02
N ARG A 66 6.34 -4.83 7.49
CA ARG A 66 6.69 -3.68 6.67
C ARG A 66 7.39 -2.61 7.50
N VAL A 67 8.18 -1.78 6.82
CA VAL A 67 8.91 -0.66 7.44
C VAL A 67 8.16 0.67 7.37
N VAL A 68 7.05 0.72 6.64
CA VAL A 68 6.21 1.92 6.45
C VAL A 68 4.93 1.82 7.29
N PRO A 69 4.44 2.92 7.89
CA PRO A 69 3.15 2.91 8.59
C PRO A 69 1.97 2.59 7.64
N SER A 70 0.82 2.24 8.25
CA SER A 70 -0.42 2.03 7.50
C SER A 70 -1.02 3.36 7.04
N ASP A 71 -1.71 3.33 5.88
CA ASP A 71 -2.56 4.44 5.40
C ASP A 71 -3.62 4.88 6.42
N TYR A 72 -3.99 4.02 7.39
CA TYR A 72 -4.91 4.37 8.47
C TYR A 72 -4.48 5.64 9.22
N TYR A 73 -3.20 5.75 9.56
CA TYR A 73 -2.70 6.92 10.29
C TYR A 73 -2.71 8.17 9.41
N GLN A 74 -2.45 8.02 8.12
CA GLN A 74 -2.52 9.14 7.17
C GLN A 74 -3.96 9.65 7.03
N ALA A 75 -4.94 8.74 6.95
CA ALA A 75 -6.35 9.10 6.93
C ALA A 75 -6.77 9.86 8.20
N GLN A 76 -6.31 9.41 9.38
CA GLN A 76 -6.56 10.12 10.64
C GLN A 76 -6.02 11.55 10.61
N VAL A 77 -4.77 11.75 10.16
CA VAL A 77 -4.19 13.09 10.05
C VAL A 77 -4.98 13.98 9.09
N MET A 78 -5.48 13.46 7.97
CA MET A 78 -6.33 14.23 7.07
C MET A 78 -7.63 14.68 7.74
N VAL A 79 -8.27 13.80 8.52
CA VAL A 79 -9.47 14.15 9.31
C VAL A 79 -9.15 15.19 10.37
N ASP A 80 -8.03 15.05 11.08
CA ASP A 80 -7.62 16.01 12.11
C ASP A 80 -7.33 17.41 11.52
N ILE A 81 -6.85 17.49 10.28
CA ILE A 81 -6.71 18.77 9.57
C ILE A 81 -8.07 19.38 9.28
N VAL A 82 -9.02 18.61 8.74
CA VAL A 82 -10.40 19.06 8.46
C VAL A 82 -11.04 19.60 9.73
N ARG A 83 -10.90 18.88 10.85
CA ARG A 83 -11.37 19.29 12.18
C ARG A 83 -10.73 20.57 12.64
N ARG A 84 -9.39 20.66 12.57
CA ARG A 84 -8.65 21.84 13.05
C ARG A 84 -9.08 23.13 12.36
N TYR A 85 -9.51 23.05 11.10
CA TYR A 85 -9.94 24.20 10.30
C TYR A 85 -11.46 24.31 10.12
N ASN A 86 -12.26 23.47 10.79
CA ASN A 86 -13.72 23.44 10.70
C ASN A 86 -14.25 23.42 9.25
N TRP A 87 -13.62 22.65 8.36
CA TRP A 87 -14.08 22.53 6.98
C TRP A 87 -15.37 21.71 6.91
N THR A 88 -16.47 22.35 6.54
CA THR A 88 -17.80 21.72 6.44
C THR A 88 -18.05 21.04 5.09
N TYR A 89 -17.24 21.37 4.09
CA TYR A 89 -17.37 20.87 2.73
C TYR A 89 -16.01 20.40 2.18
N VAL A 90 -15.90 19.09 1.93
CA VAL A 90 -14.68 18.47 1.41
C VAL A 90 -15.06 17.46 0.33
N SER A 91 -14.36 17.51 -0.82
CA SER A 91 -14.48 16.51 -1.87
C SER A 91 -13.25 15.60 -1.88
N ALA A 92 -13.47 14.30 -2.05
CA ALA A 92 -12.41 13.30 -2.07
C ALA A 92 -12.33 12.64 -3.45
N VAL A 93 -11.18 12.81 -4.11
CA VAL A 93 -10.89 12.24 -5.43
C VAL A 93 -9.92 11.08 -5.25
N ASN A 94 -10.27 9.93 -5.84
CA ASN A 94 -9.49 8.71 -5.68
C ASN A 94 -9.10 8.13 -7.03
N THR A 95 -7.93 7.50 -7.12
CA THR A 95 -7.64 6.62 -8.26
C THR A 95 -8.22 5.23 -7.99
N ASP A 96 -8.68 4.53 -9.03
CA ASP A 96 -9.20 3.14 -8.93
C ASP A 96 -8.10 2.11 -8.58
N GLU A 97 -6.90 2.58 -8.25
CA GLU A 97 -5.79 1.77 -7.77
C GLU A 97 -6.14 1.24 -6.36
N SER A 98 -6.47 -0.05 -6.33
CA SER A 98 -6.82 -0.99 -5.24
C SER A 98 -6.39 -0.73 -3.78
N GLN A 99 -5.52 0.22 -3.48
CA GLN A 99 -5.08 0.61 -2.13
C GLN A 99 -5.91 1.75 -1.52
N LEU A 100 -6.29 2.74 -2.34
CA LEU A 100 -6.98 3.94 -1.91
C LEU A 100 -8.48 3.78 -1.57
N PRO A 101 -9.22 2.78 -2.07
CA PRO A 101 -10.60 2.56 -1.65
C PRO A 101 -10.71 2.37 -0.13
N THR A 102 -9.77 1.63 0.47
CA THR A 102 -9.75 1.37 1.92
C THR A 102 -9.44 2.65 2.71
N CYS A 103 -8.56 3.52 2.21
CA CYS A 103 -8.25 4.81 2.82
C CYS A 103 -9.48 5.73 2.86
N LEU A 104 -10.23 5.80 1.76
CA LEU A 104 -11.48 6.57 1.68
C LEU A 104 -12.58 6.00 2.57
N LEU A 105 -12.69 4.68 2.69
CA LEU A 105 -13.66 4.06 3.61
C LEU A 105 -13.36 4.43 5.06
N ILE A 106 -12.09 4.40 5.47
CA ILE A 106 -11.69 4.85 6.81
C ILE A 106 -11.99 6.35 6.97
N TYR A 107 -11.67 7.16 5.97
CA TYR A 107 -11.94 8.59 6.00
C TYR A 107 -13.43 8.90 6.15
N LYS A 108 -14.29 8.19 5.40
CA LYS A 108 -15.74 8.26 5.54
C LYS A 108 -16.22 7.83 6.90
N GLU A 109 -15.70 6.73 7.43
CA GLU A 109 -16.10 6.24 8.75
C GLU A 109 -15.77 7.29 9.83
N LEU A 110 -14.56 7.85 9.77
CA LEU A 110 -14.09 8.86 10.70
C LEU A 110 -14.85 10.19 10.58
N LEU A 111 -15.28 10.56 9.37
CA LEU A 111 -16.07 11.78 9.14
C LEU A 111 -17.58 11.57 9.26
N SER A 112 -18.10 10.36 9.11
CA SER A 112 -19.54 10.10 9.28
C SER A 112 -19.97 10.25 10.73
N GLN A 113 -19.02 10.25 11.68
CA GLN A 113 -19.25 10.63 13.08
C GLN A 113 -19.35 12.16 13.29
N GLU A 114 -19.01 12.98 12.30
CA GLU A 114 -19.01 14.44 12.39
C GLU A 114 -19.67 15.06 11.16
N PHE A 115 -20.87 15.63 11.30
CA PHE A 115 -21.72 16.34 10.32
C PHE A 115 -21.00 17.10 9.16
N THR A 116 -20.29 16.41 8.27
CA THR A 116 -19.48 16.97 7.18
C THR A 116 -20.00 16.39 5.87
N TYR A 117 -20.40 17.25 4.93
CA TYR A 117 -21.03 16.81 3.69
C TYR A 117 -19.97 16.55 2.62
N ILE A 118 -19.89 15.32 2.10
CA ILE A 118 -18.96 14.95 1.04
C ILE A 118 -19.63 15.14 -0.32
N SER A 119 -19.15 16.10 -1.11
CA SER A 119 -19.61 16.28 -2.49
C SER A 119 -18.85 15.37 -3.45
N GLY A 120 -19.47 14.24 -3.80
CA GLY A 120 -19.02 13.38 -4.88
C GLY A 120 -17.80 12.50 -4.56
N HIS A 121 -17.84 11.27 -5.07
CA HIS A 121 -16.69 10.37 -5.11
C HIS A 121 -16.38 10.10 -6.56
N ASP A 122 -15.35 10.76 -7.08
CA ASP A 122 -14.95 10.60 -8.47
C ASP A 122 -13.61 9.88 -8.55
N GLY A 123 -13.61 8.81 -9.35
CA GLY A 123 -12.40 8.11 -9.78
C GLY A 123 -11.59 9.03 -10.70
N VAL A 124 -10.26 9.05 -10.63
CA VAL A 124 -9.41 9.88 -11.52
C VAL A 124 -9.68 9.63 -13.01
N ARG A 125 -10.15 8.43 -13.39
CA ARG A 125 -10.62 8.16 -14.76
C ARG A 125 -11.87 8.97 -15.15
N LYS A 126 -12.77 9.25 -14.22
CA LYS A 126 -13.95 10.11 -14.44
C LYS A 126 -13.63 11.60 -14.34
N ALA A 127 -12.59 11.97 -13.59
CA ALA A 127 -12.15 13.36 -13.49
C ALA A 127 -11.61 13.91 -14.83
N LEU A 128 -11.12 13.03 -15.72
CA LEU A 128 -10.67 13.40 -17.08
C LEU A 128 -11.82 13.60 -18.08
N ASP A 129 -13.06 13.21 -17.75
CA ASP A 129 -14.25 13.39 -18.60
C ASP A 129 -14.94 14.76 -18.42
N GLY A 130 -14.24 15.74 -17.84
CA GLY A 130 -14.63 17.15 -17.94
C GLY A 130 -15.66 17.67 -16.92
N GLN A 131 -16.02 16.90 -15.90
CA GLN A 131 -16.78 17.41 -14.74
C GLN A 131 -15.84 17.83 -13.62
N LEU A 132 -15.16 18.97 -13.81
CA LEU A 132 -14.38 19.62 -12.77
C LEU A 132 -15.27 20.66 -12.10
N LEU A 133 -15.97 20.28 -11.02
CA LEU A 133 -16.56 21.27 -10.12
C LEU A 133 -15.44 21.77 -9.22
N ALA A 134 -15.02 23.02 -9.47
CA ALA A 134 -14.15 23.77 -8.58
C ALA A 134 -14.69 23.69 -7.15
N CYS A 135 -13.90 23.15 -6.23
CA CYS A 135 -14.20 23.19 -4.81
C CYS A 135 -14.03 24.64 -4.37
N SER A 136 -15.12 25.40 -4.34
CA SER A 136 -15.12 26.76 -3.80
C SER A 136 -14.80 26.68 -2.31
N MET A 137 -13.60 27.11 -1.94
CA MET A 137 -13.20 27.33 -0.56
C MET A 137 -13.93 28.56 -0.03
N ASN A 138 -15.19 28.39 0.39
CA ASN A 138 -15.83 29.40 1.21
C ASN A 138 -15.54 29.10 2.69
N LYS A 139 -14.88 30.08 3.32
CA LYS A 139 -14.79 30.23 4.77
C LYS A 139 -16.16 30.39 5.41
#